data_AF-A0A1D2XBG5-F1
#
_entry.id   AF-A0A1D2XBG5-F1
#
_cell.length_a   1.000
_cell.length_b   1.000
_cell.length_c   1.000
_cell.angle_alpha   90.00
_cell.angle_beta   90.00
_cell.angle_gamma   90.00
#
_symmetry.space_group_name_H-M   'P 1'
#
loop_
_entity.id
_entity.type
_entity.pdbx_description
1 polymer ?
#
loop_
_entity_poly.entity_id
_entity_poly.type
_entity_poly.pdbx_seq_one_letter_code
_entity_poly.pdbx_strand_id
1 'polypeptide(L)' 'MDNELLLTDAEVFGITGYQKPTRQLRALEQIGVNAKINARGRVVVSRKHAEVILAGNTPKDEQQLLPNLDWMNS' A
#
# COMPACT_ATOMS: atom_id res chain seq x y z
N MET A 1 -16.33 8.24 11.79
CA MET A 1 -16.80 7.49 10.61
C MET A 1 -15.57 7.21 9.75
N ASP A 2 -15.14 5.95 9.79
CA ASP A 2 -14.36 5.21 8.79
C ASP A 2 -13.00 5.76 8.35
N ASN A 3 -12.13 6.08 9.32
CA ASN A 3 -10.68 6.26 9.02
C ASN A 3 -9.90 4.94 9.16
N GLU A 4 -10.58 3.81 8.95
CA GLU A 4 -10.04 2.46 9.17
C GLU A 4 -9.35 1.91 7.92
N LEU A 5 -9.65 2.48 6.74
CA LEU A 5 -9.11 2.02 5.46
C LEU A 5 -7.63 2.39 5.27
N LEU A 6 -7.18 3.48 5.88
CA LEU A 6 -5.83 4.01 5.73
C LEU A 6 -5.11 4.01 7.08
N LEU A 7 -3.80 3.75 7.06
CA LEU A 7 -2.97 3.91 8.25
C LEU A 7 -2.82 5.40 8.59
N THR A 8 -2.87 5.70 9.87
CA THR A 8 -2.62 7.04 10.40
C THR A 8 -1.13 7.37 10.39
N ASP A 9 -0.80 8.66 10.45
CA ASP A 9 0.60 9.12 10.52
C ASP A 9 1.37 8.49 11.70
N ALA A 10 0.68 8.26 12.83
CA ALA A 10 1.24 7.62 14.01
C ALA A 10 1.52 6.12 13.81
N GLU A 11 0.64 5.40 13.12
CA GLU A 11 0.84 3.98 12.82
C GLU A 11 1.94 3.79 11.76
N VAL A 12 1.99 4.66 10.74
CA VAL A 12 3.09 4.68 9.76
C VAL A 12 4.42 4.95 10.47
N PHE A 13 4.45 5.87 11.44
CA PHE A 13 5.63 6.08 12.27
C PHE A 13 5.97 4.85 13.12
N GLY A 14 4.98 4.17 13.71
CA GLY A 14 5.20 2.95 14.49
C GLY A 14 5.80 1.81 13.68
N ILE A 15 5.39 1.64 12.41
CA ILE A 15 5.90 0.61 11.51
C ILE A 15 7.31 0.96 10.99
N THR A 16 7.53 2.21 10.61
CA THR A 16 8.75 2.62 9.89
C THR A 16 9.84 3.18 10.80
N GLY A 17 9.50 3.73 11.96
CA GLY A 17 10.39 4.46 12.86
C GLY A 17 10.89 5.82 12.35
N TYR A 18 10.49 6.25 11.15
CA TYR A 18 10.99 7.46 10.51
C TYR A 18 10.00 8.62 10.60
N GLN A 19 10.49 9.83 10.84
CA GLN A 19 9.67 11.06 10.85
C GLN A 19 9.51 11.69 9.45
N LYS A 20 10.43 11.43 8.52
CA LYS A 20 10.41 12.04 7.18
C LYS A 20 9.54 11.21 6.23
N PRO A 21 8.51 11.78 5.57
CA PRO A 21 7.61 11.05 4.67
C PRO A 21 8.32 10.29 3.54
N THR A 22 9.38 10.87 2.98
CA THR A 22 10.19 10.21 1.93
C THR A 22 10.96 9.00 2.44
N ARG A 23 11.38 9.01 3.71
CA ARG A 23 12.02 7.84 4.35
C ARG A 23 11.01 6.79 4.75
N GLN A 24 9.84 7.22 5.25
CA GLN A 24 8.71 6.33 5.53
C GLN A 24 8.30 5.56 4.27
N LEU A 25 8.14 6.26 3.14
CA LEU A 25 7.81 5.64 1.85
C LEU A 25 8.84 4.57 1.46
N ARG A 26 10.13 4.92 1.46
CA ARG A 26 11.20 3.97 1.14
C ARG A 26 11.22 2.75 2.05
N ALA A 27 10.99 2.95 3.35
CA ALA A 27 10.93 1.86 4.31
C ALA A 27 9.74 0.93 4.01
N LEU A 28 8.57 1.48 3.71
CA LEU A 28 7.38 0.70 3.34
C LEU A 28 7.59 -0.08 2.03
N GLU A 29 8.21 0.54 1.02
CA GLU A 29 8.58 -0.12 -0.23
C GLU A 29 9.56 -1.29 0.00
N GLN A 30 10.55 -1.12 0.89
CA GLN A 30 11.49 -2.18 1.26
C GLN A 30 10.82 -3.36 1.95
N ILE A 31 9.72 -3.13 2.66
CA ILE A 31 8.93 -4.17 3.33
C ILE A 31 7.92 -4.80 2.35
N GLY A 32 7.82 -4.29 1.12
CA GLY A 32 6.88 -4.78 0.09
C GLY A 32 5.47 -4.21 0.24
N VAL A 33 5.30 -3.15 1.04
CA VAL A 33 4.02 -2.46 1.21
C VAL A 33 3.89 -1.37 0.16
N ASN A 34 2.83 -1.43 -0.65
CA ASN A 34 2.53 -0.39 -1.63
C ASN A 34 1.98 0.87 -0.95
N ALA A 35 2.77 1.93 -0.92
CA ALA A 35 2.42 3.23 -0.33
C ALA A 35 2.67 4.37 -1.32
N LYS A 36 1.99 5.50 -1.13
CA LYS A 36 2.16 6.71 -1.95
C LYS A 36 2.18 7.97 -1.09
N ILE A 37 2.80 9.04 -1.58
CA ILE A 37 2.72 10.35 -0.96
C ILE A 37 1.56 11.12 -1.60
N ASN A 38 0.66 11.66 -0.79
CA ASN A 38 -0.45 12.49 -1.28
C ASN A 38 -0.02 13.95 -1.54
N ALA A 39 -0.92 14.75 -2.12
CA ALA A 39 -0.68 16.17 -2.40
C ALA A 39 -0.36 17.01 -1.13
N ARG A 40 -0.65 16.51 0.07
CA ARG A 40 -0.33 17.15 1.36
C ARG A 40 1.02 16.71 1.93
N GLY A 41 1.81 15.93 1.18
CA GLY A 41 3.12 15.45 1.60
C GLY A 41 3.09 14.34 2.65
N ARG A 42 1.95 13.67 2.86
CA ARG A 42 1.81 12.56 3.82
C ARG A 42 1.83 11.22 3.11
N VAL A 43 2.38 10.22 3.79
CA VAL A 43 2.35 8.83 3.32
C VAL A 43 0.95 8.29 3.52
N VAL A 44 0.38 7.75 2.44
CA VAL A 44 -0.92 7.11 2.41
C VAL A 44 -0.70 5.65 2.05
N VAL A 45 -1.21 4.77 2.91
CA VAL A 45 -1.10 3.33 2.75
C VAL A 45 -2.38 2.68 3.27
N SER A 46 -2.83 1.63 2.60
CA SER A 46 -4.02 0.88 3.01
C SER A 46 -3.70 0.04 4.24
N ARG A 47 -4.56 0.12 5.27
CA ARG A 47 -4.43 -0.67 6.49
C ARG A 47 -4.44 -2.17 6.17
N LYS A 48 -5.45 -2.63 5.44
CA LYS A 48 -5.60 -4.03 5.06
C LYS A 48 -4.39 -4.55 4.28
N HIS A 49 -3.84 -3.74 3.38
CA HIS A 49 -2.67 -4.15 2.61
C HIS A 49 -1.44 -4.28 3.50
N ALA A 50 -1.18 -3.29 4.37
CA ALA A 50 -0.06 -3.35 5.31
C ALA A 50 -0.18 -4.54 6.26
N GLU A 51 -1.37 -4.83 6.79
CA GLU A 51 -1.60 -5.99 7.66
C GLU A 51 -1.30 -7.32 6.96
N VAL A 52 -1.72 -7.48 5.70
CA VAL A 52 -1.45 -8.69 4.90
C VAL A 52 0.06 -8.89 4.73
N ILE A 53 0.79 -7.85 4.32
CA ILE A 53 2.25 -7.91 4.14
C ILE A 53 2.96 -8.19 5.48
N LEU A 54 2.58 -7.47 6.55
CA LEU A 54 3.18 -7.62 7.87
C LEU A 54 2.89 -8.98 8.51
N ALA A 55 1.75 -9.60 8.19
CA ALA A 55 1.43 -10.97 8.59
C ALA A 55 2.27 -12.04 7.84
N GLY A 56 3.18 -11.63 6.95
CA GLY A 56 4.00 -12.53 6.14
C GLY A 56 3.24 -13.14 4.96
N ASN A 57 2.02 -12.68 4.69
CA ASN A 57 1.30 -13.06 3.50
C ASN A 57 1.78 -12.18 2.34
N THR A 58 2.55 -12.74 1.43
CA THR A 58 2.70 -12.13 0.12
C THR A 58 1.32 -12.13 -0.52
N PRO A 59 0.78 -10.99 -1.01
CA PRO A 59 -0.46 -11.01 -1.75
C PRO A 59 -0.17 -11.94 -2.92
N LYS A 60 -0.90 -13.05 -3.00
CA LYS A 60 -0.92 -13.83 -4.24
C LYS A 60 -1.27 -12.82 -5.31
N ASP A 61 -0.33 -12.59 -6.23
CA ASP A 61 -0.50 -11.76 -7.42
C ASP A 61 -1.98 -11.72 -7.77
N GLU A 62 -2.62 -10.56 -7.58
CA GLU A 62 -3.93 -10.33 -8.16
C GLU A 62 -3.68 -10.52 -9.65
N GLN A 63 -3.92 -11.74 -10.12
CA GLN A 63 -3.78 -12.11 -11.52
C GLN A 63 -4.50 -11.01 -12.26
N GLN A 64 -3.75 -10.24 -13.06
CA GLN A 64 -4.35 -9.27 -13.96
C GLN A 64 -5.27 -10.08 -14.85
N LEU A 65 -6.55 -10.12 -14.48
CA LEU A 65 -7.62 -10.69 -15.29
C LEU A 65 -7.75 -9.71 -16.44
N LEU A 66 -6.91 -9.89 -17.45
CA LEU A 66 -7.08 -9.22 -18.72
C LEU A 66 -8.46 -9.64 -19.23
N PRO A 67 -9.35 -8.70 -19.55
CA PRO A 67 -10.63 -9.04 -20.13
C PRO A 67 -10.35 -9.84 -21.41
N ASN A 68 -11.07 -10.95 -21.60
CA ASN A 68 -10.97 -11.67 -22.86
C ASN A 68 -11.59 -10.82 -23.97
N LEU A 69 -10.74 -10.18 -24.79
CA LEU A 69 -11.14 -9.32 -25.90
C LEU A 69 -11.08 -10.05 -27.25
N ASP A 70 -11.05 -11.38 -27.27
CA ASP A 70 -11.01 -12.20 -28.49
C ASP A 70 -12.12 -11.82 -29.50
N TRP A 71 -13.25 -11.27 -29.04
CA TRP A 71 -14.38 -10.86 -29.86
C TRP A 71 -14.21 -9.52 -30.62
N MET A 72 -13.24 -8.67 -30.27
CA MET A 72 -13.03 -7.35 -30.91
C MET A 72 -12.30 -7.41 -32.27
N ASN A 73 -11.78 -8.57 -32.65
CA ASN A 73 -10.99 -8.77 -33.87
C ASN A 73 -11.75 -9.52 -34.99
N SER A 74 -13.09 -9.64 -34.91
CA SER A 74 -13.94 -10.31 -35.92
C SER A 74 -14.80 -9.34 -36.71
#